data_AF-A0A1B2Z6V4-F1
#
_entry.id   AF-A0A1B2Z6V4-F1
#
_cell.length_a   1.000
_cell.length_b   1.000
_cell.length_c   1.000
_cell.angle_alpha   90.00
_cell.angle_beta   90.00
_cell.angle_gamma   90.00
#
_symmetry.space_group_name_H-M   'P 1'
#
loop_
_entity.id
_entity.type
_entity.pdbx_description
1 polymer ?
#
loop_
_entity_poly.entity_id
_entity_poly.type
_entity_poly.pdbx_seq_one_letter_code
_entity_poly.pdbx_strand_id
1 'polypeptide(L)'
;MIRKLFLAVLLLSLFISCSDGDITIQSISFNEIGIESCTQTTATTLLFKINDTESLALQLPEGLLKNSVSEQTIQSSIPNQTTLNYRIFSEGISASYYCSVLPEIGVNVVKDANATAGTVFINTSLSEDGNNFKHEIQLSGVSFIDQDGKRITDVNLNDFGVFTTPK
;
A
#
# COMPACT_ATOMS: atom_id res chain seq x y z
N MET A 1 -13.05 44.61 -35.53
CA MET A 1 -12.51 43.23 -35.40
C MET A 1 -12.09 42.87 -33.97
N ILE A 2 -11.44 43.76 -33.19
CA ILE A 2 -11.00 43.51 -31.79
C ILE A 2 -12.11 43.00 -30.84
N ARG A 3 -13.34 43.52 -30.96
CA ARG A 3 -14.46 43.16 -30.04
C ARG A 3 -14.95 41.72 -30.20
N LYS A 4 -14.82 41.14 -31.40
CA LYS A 4 -15.15 39.73 -31.67
C LYS A 4 -14.05 38.77 -31.20
N LEU A 5 -12.80 39.24 -31.16
CA LEU A 5 -11.65 38.48 -30.65
C LEU A 5 -11.71 38.32 -29.12
N PHE A 6 -12.14 39.36 -28.39
CA PHE A 6 -12.33 39.30 -26.94
C PHE A 6 -13.42 38.30 -26.51
N LEU A 7 -14.52 38.21 -27.28
CA LEU A 7 -15.58 37.23 -27.01
C LEU A 7 -15.11 35.78 -27.27
N ALA A 8 -14.22 35.58 -28.24
CA ALA A 8 -13.65 34.26 -28.54
C ALA A 8 -12.67 33.77 -27.46
N VAL A 9 -11.89 34.69 -26.86
CA VAL A 9 -10.97 34.36 -25.76
C VAL A 9 -11.72 34.07 -24.45
N LEU A 10 -12.82 34.78 -24.18
CA LEU A 10 -13.68 34.55 -23.00
C LEU A 10 -14.48 33.23 -23.09
N LEU A 11 -14.80 32.77 -24.31
CA LEU A 11 -15.43 31.46 -24.51
C LEU A 11 -14.44 30.29 -24.38
N LEU A 12 -13.15 30.52 -24.64
CA LEU A 12 -12.12 29.47 -24.56
C LEU A 12 -11.71 29.15 -23.11
N SER A 13 -11.87 30.10 -22.19
CA SER A 13 -11.59 29.89 -20.75
C SER A 13 -12.64 29.02 -20.03
N LEU A 14 -13.79 28.75 -20.65
CA LEU A 14 -14.85 27.89 -20.08
C LEU A 14 -14.60 26.39 -20.27
N PHE A 15 -13.57 25.99 -21.02
CA PHE A 15 -13.21 24.57 -21.22
C PHE A 15 -12.07 24.10 -20.33
N ILE A 16 -11.58 24.93 -19.41
CA ILE A 16 -10.69 24.48 -18.34
C ILE A 16 -11.57 23.89 -17.23
N SER A 17 -12.21 22.75 -17.51
CA SER A 17 -12.81 21.98 -16.42
C SER A 17 -11.65 21.46 -15.57
N CYS A 18 -11.50 21.98 -14.36
CA CYS A 18 -10.78 21.25 -13.33
C CYS A 18 -11.45 19.89 -13.23
N SER A 19 -10.77 18.85 -13.68
CA SER A 19 -11.12 17.47 -13.38
C SER A 19 -10.87 17.30 -11.90
N ASP A 20 -11.83 17.73 -11.07
CA ASP A 20 -11.86 17.44 -9.65
C ASP A 20 -11.91 15.92 -9.57
N GLY A 21 -10.76 15.32 -9.23
CA GLY A 21 -10.54 13.89 -9.36
C GLY A 21 -11.65 13.14 -8.66
N ASP A 22 -12.46 12.43 -9.44
CA ASP A 22 -13.59 11.65 -8.94
C ASP A 22 -13.12 10.82 -7.73
N ILE A 23 -13.69 11.05 -6.56
CA ILE A 23 -13.34 10.33 -5.33
C ILE A 23 -14.30 9.16 -5.24
N THR A 24 -13.78 7.93 -5.21
CA THR A 24 -14.62 6.75 -4.94
C THR A 24 -14.55 6.44 -3.47
N ILE A 25 -15.72 6.36 -2.86
CA ILE A 25 -15.90 5.86 -1.50
C ILE A 25 -15.76 4.34 -1.58
N GLN A 26 -14.53 3.86 -1.47
CA GLN A 26 -14.20 2.45 -1.30
C GLN A 26 -13.43 2.33 0.00
N SER A 27 -13.99 1.58 0.94
CA SER A 27 -13.35 1.34 2.23
C SER A 27 -12.34 0.21 2.08
N ILE A 28 -11.08 0.49 2.44
CA ILE A 28 -10.04 -0.54 2.53
C ILE A 28 -9.81 -0.81 4.02
N SER A 29 -9.99 -2.07 4.44
CA SER A 29 -9.79 -2.51 5.83
C SER A 29 -9.04 -3.82 5.87
N PHE A 30 -7.84 -3.81 6.47
CA PHE A 30 -7.00 -4.99 6.66
C PHE A 30 -6.42 -5.08 8.09
N ASN A 31 -6.91 -4.26 9.04
CA ASN A 31 -6.35 -4.19 10.39
C ASN A 31 -6.47 -5.54 11.14
N GLU A 32 -7.53 -6.30 10.90
CA GLU A 32 -7.79 -7.59 11.57
C GLU A 32 -7.12 -8.78 10.86
N ILE A 33 -6.46 -8.55 9.73
CA ILE A 33 -5.83 -9.60 8.92
C ILE A 33 -4.34 -9.65 9.25
N GLY A 34 -3.84 -10.85 9.54
CA GLY A 34 -2.43 -11.09 9.87
C GLY A 34 -1.51 -10.85 8.68
N ILE A 35 -0.25 -10.51 8.96
CA ILE A 35 0.78 -10.37 7.94
C ILE A 35 1.23 -11.75 7.47
N GLU A 36 1.34 -11.90 6.16
CA GLU A 36 1.97 -13.03 5.47
C GLU A 36 3.25 -12.57 4.74
N SER A 37 4.13 -13.54 4.46
CA SER A 37 5.42 -13.30 3.80
C SER A 37 5.96 -14.60 3.21
N CYS A 38 6.77 -14.51 2.16
CA CYS A 38 7.39 -15.69 1.55
C CYS A 38 8.63 -16.18 2.30
N THR A 39 9.24 -15.30 3.09
CA THR A 39 10.39 -15.58 3.94
C THR A 39 10.17 -14.91 5.28
N GLN A 40 10.69 -15.51 6.35
CA GLN A 40 10.50 -15.02 7.72
C GLN A 40 11.85 -14.61 8.33
N THR A 41 12.49 -13.58 7.76
CA THR A 41 13.83 -13.11 8.15
C THR A 41 13.93 -11.59 8.05
N THR A 42 15.04 -11.00 8.48
CA THR A 42 15.30 -9.56 8.28
C THR A 42 15.57 -9.20 6.81
N ALA A 43 15.84 -10.18 5.94
CA ALA A 43 15.93 -9.98 4.50
C ALA A 43 14.55 -9.97 3.82
N THR A 44 13.46 -10.22 4.55
CA THR A 44 12.10 -10.14 4.02
C THR A 44 11.78 -8.71 3.64
N THR A 45 11.47 -8.48 2.37
CA THR A 45 11.09 -7.16 1.87
C THR A 45 9.63 -7.07 1.47
N LEU A 46 8.99 -8.19 1.12
CA LEU A 46 7.59 -8.25 0.74
C LEU A 46 6.76 -8.82 1.89
N LEU A 47 5.85 -8.00 2.41
CA LEU A 47 4.84 -8.36 3.38
C LEU A 47 3.47 -8.15 2.74
N PHE A 48 2.54 -9.07 2.92
CA PHE A 48 1.22 -8.96 2.31
C PHE A 48 0.12 -9.46 3.22
N LYS A 49 -1.10 -9.06 2.91
CA LYS A 49 -2.33 -9.53 3.54
C LYS A 49 -3.31 -9.92 2.45
N ILE A 50 -4.01 -11.03 2.63
CA ILE A 50 -5.02 -11.52 1.69
C ILE A 50 -6.36 -11.62 2.41
N ASN A 51 -7.40 -11.13 1.76
CA ASN A 51 -8.79 -11.23 2.18
C ASN A 51 -9.62 -11.76 1.01
N ASP A 52 -9.64 -13.09 0.83
CA ASP A 52 -10.32 -13.75 -0.29
C ASP A 52 -9.90 -13.18 -1.66
N THR A 53 -10.72 -12.32 -2.27
CA THR A 53 -10.46 -11.68 -3.56
C THR A 53 -9.69 -10.36 -3.47
N GLU A 54 -9.30 -9.92 -2.28
CA GLU A 54 -8.59 -8.66 -2.06
C GLU A 54 -7.21 -8.89 -1.45
N SER A 55 -6.27 -7.99 -1.73
CA SER A 55 -4.97 -8.02 -1.06
C SER A 55 -4.37 -6.64 -0.86
N LEU A 56 -3.51 -6.56 0.15
CA LEU A 56 -2.69 -5.39 0.45
C LEU A 56 -1.23 -5.85 0.57
N ALA A 57 -0.37 -5.38 -0.34
CA ALA A 57 1.03 -5.73 -0.40
C ALA A 57 1.92 -4.53 -0.07
N LEU A 58 2.78 -4.68 0.93
CA LEU A 58 3.76 -3.72 1.38
C LEU A 58 5.17 -4.24 1.01
N GLN A 59 5.82 -3.52 0.11
CA GLN A 59 7.22 -3.76 -0.26
C GLN A 59 8.10 -2.73 0.46
N LEU A 60 8.95 -3.20 1.35
CA LEU A 60 9.94 -2.42 2.06
C LEU A 60 11.30 -2.43 1.31
N PRO A 61 12.14 -1.40 1.50
CA PRO A 61 13.54 -1.47 1.12
C PRO A 61 14.29 -2.50 1.99
N GLU A 62 15.36 -3.07 1.44
CA GLU A 62 16.22 -4.01 2.17
C GLU A 62 16.80 -3.38 3.45
N GLY A 63 16.94 -4.19 4.50
CA GLY A 63 17.58 -3.79 5.77
C GLY A 63 16.73 -2.90 6.69
N LEU A 64 15.46 -2.66 6.34
CA LEU A 64 14.54 -1.89 7.17
C LEU A 64 14.07 -2.67 8.40
N LEU A 65 13.92 -3.99 8.27
CA LEU A 65 13.67 -4.91 9.38
C LEU A 65 15.01 -5.29 10.03
N LYS A 66 15.13 -5.02 11.34
CA LYS A 66 16.38 -5.20 12.08
C LYS A 66 16.16 -6.08 13.30
N ASN A 67 16.99 -7.09 13.49
CA ASN A 67 17.03 -7.92 14.70
C ASN A 67 17.69 -7.17 15.88
N SER A 68 17.15 -6.00 16.20
CA SER A 68 17.59 -5.15 17.30
C SER A 68 16.40 -4.34 17.79
N VAL A 69 16.25 -4.22 19.10
CA VAL A 69 15.21 -3.35 19.69
C VAL A 69 15.43 -1.92 19.17
N SER A 70 14.35 -1.30 18.69
CA SER A 70 14.39 0.05 18.15
C SER A 70 14.70 1.05 19.26
N GLU A 71 15.77 1.83 19.11
CA GLU A 71 16.01 3.02 19.94
C GLU A 71 15.08 4.18 19.56
N GLN A 72 14.72 4.25 18.27
CA GLN A 72 13.76 5.18 17.69
C GLN A 72 12.93 4.46 16.63
N THR A 73 11.69 4.89 16.44
CA THR A 73 10.82 4.37 15.37
C THR A 73 11.44 4.64 14.01
N ILE A 74 11.60 3.59 13.20
CA ILE A 74 12.09 3.70 11.83
C ILE A 74 10.94 4.22 10.96
N GLN A 75 11.23 5.18 10.08
CA GLN A 75 10.25 5.75 9.16
C GLN A 75 10.68 5.50 7.72
N SER A 76 9.72 5.19 6.85
CA SER A 76 9.95 5.07 5.41
C SER A 76 8.75 5.61 4.64
N SER A 77 9.01 6.55 3.73
CA SER A 77 7.96 7.24 2.97
C SER A 77 7.48 6.42 1.77
N ILE A 78 6.22 6.63 1.42
CA ILE A 78 5.54 6.12 0.23
C ILE A 78 5.21 7.33 -0.67
N PRO A 79 5.43 7.26 -2.00
CA PRO A 79 5.95 6.13 -2.78
C PRO A 79 7.49 6.16 -2.85
N ASN A 80 8.06 5.33 -3.74
CA ASN A 80 9.48 5.14 -4.07
C ASN A 80 10.12 3.92 -3.40
N GLN A 81 10.90 4.12 -2.33
CA GLN A 81 11.67 3.04 -1.69
C GLN A 81 10.76 2.03 -0.98
N THR A 82 9.62 2.51 -0.48
CA THR A 82 8.53 1.68 0.02
C THR A 82 7.34 1.82 -0.90
N THR A 83 6.74 0.71 -1.29
CA THR A 83 5.49 0.71 -2.06
C THR A 83 4.41 -0.04 -1.30
N LEU A 84 3.19 0.47 -1.41
CA LEU A 84 2.00 -0.16 -0.86
C LEU A 84 0.98 -0.25 -1.98
N ASN A 85 0.49 -1.46 -2.23
CA ASN A 85 -0.38 -1.77 -3.34
C ASN A 85 -1.62 -2.50 -2.83
N TYR A 86 -2.79 -2.04 -3.26
CA TYR A 86 -4.08 -2.69 -2.99
C TYR A 86 -4.63 -3.24 -4.29
N ARG A 87 -5.04 -4.51 -4.27
CA ARG A 87 -5.57 -5.21 -5.44
C ARG A 87 -6.87 -5.93 -5.13
N ILE A 88 -7.72 -6.01 -6.15
CA ILE A 88 -8.91 -6.85 -6.20
C ILE A 88 -8.76 -7.80 -7.38
N PHE A 89 -9.06 -9.07 -7.16
CA PHE A 89 -8.97 -10.15 -8.13
C PHE A 89 -10.35 -10.63 -8.54
N SER A 90 -10.44 -11.31 -9.69
CA SER A 90 -11.68 -11.91 -10.17
C SER A 90 -12.12 -13.14 -9.37
N GLU A 91 -11.18 -13.75 -8.65
CA GLU A 91 -11.36 -14.95 -7.83
C GLU A 91 -10.43 -14.88 -6.61
N GLY A 92 -10.71 -15.71 -5.60
CA GLY A 92 -9.92 -15.74 -4.38
C GLY A 92 -8.48 -16.18 -4.66
N ILE A 93 -7.52 -15.51 -4.02
CA ILE A 93 -6.09 -15.86 -4.15
C ILE A 93 -5.56 -16.48 -2.86
N SER A 94 -4.37 -17.09 -2.94
CA SER A 94 -3.64 -17.56 -1.77
C SER A 94 -2.22 -17.01 -1.74
N ALA A 95 -1.46 -17.31 -0.69
CA ALA A 95 -0.07 -16.87 -0.54
C ALA A 95 0.84 -17.24 -1.73
N SER A 96 0.51 -18.30 -2.48
CA SER A 96 1.29 -18.68 -3.66
C SER A 96 1.24 -17.64 -4.79
N TYR A 97 0.24 -16.76 -4.82
CA TYR A 97 0.20 -15.63 -5.77
C TYR A 97 1.42 -14.72 -5.59
N TYR A 98 1.82 -14.48 -4.34
CA TYR A 98 2.99 -13.66 -4.00
C TYR A 98 4.29 -14.45 -3.94
N CYS A 99 4.23 -15.73 -3.56
CA CYS A 99 5.42 -16.51 -3.20
C CYS A 99 5.89 -17.50 -4.27
N SER A 100 5.10 -17.74 -5.30
CA SER A 100 5.49 -18.64 -6.39
C SER A 100 6.53 -17.97 -7.30
N VAL A 101 7.53 -18.75 -7.72
CA VAL A 101 8.51 -18.35 -8.74
C VAL A 101 7.84 -18.22 -10.13
N LEU A 102 6.76 -18.98 -10.34
CA LEU A 102 5.95 -18.92 -11.54
C LEU A 102 4.64 -18.20 -11.24
N PRO A 103 4.21 -17.23 -12.07
CA PRO A 103 2.92 -16.58 -11.89
C PRO A 103 1.77 -17.59 -11.87
N GLU A 104 0.79 -17.37 -10.98
CA GLU A 104 -0.43 -18.17 -10.98
C GLU A 104 -1.23 -17.93 -12.26
N ILE A 105 -1.52 -19.01 -12.99
CA ILE A 105 -2.32 -18.95 -14.22
C ILE A 105 -3.80 -18.90 -13.83
N GLY A 106 -4.53 -17.90 -14.33
CA GLY A 106 -5.99 -17.78 -14.12
C GLY A 106 -6.39 -16.61 -13.23
N VAL A 107 -5.50 -16.14 -12.37
CA VAL A 107 -5.74 -14.99 -11.49
C VAL A 107 -5.71 -13.70 -12.30
N ASN A 108 -6.87 -13.05 -12.44
CA ASN A 108 -6.98 -11.75 -13.10
C ASN A 108 -7.14 -10.63 -12.08
N VAL A 109 -6.30 -9.62 -12.17
CA VAL A 109 -6.42 -8.38 -11.39
C VAL A 109 -7.54 -7.54 -12.00
N VAL A 110 -8.63 -7.35 -11.25
CA VAL A 110 -9.78 -6.52 -11.64
C VAL A 110 -9.54 -5.07 -11.27
N LYS A 111 -8.84 -4.83 -10.16
CA LYS A 111 -8.44 -3.50 -9.72
C LYS A 111 -7.03 -3.52 -9.18
N ASP A 112 -6.22 -2.56 -9.62
CA ASP A 112 -4.89 -2.28 -9.09
C ASP A 112 -4.84 -0.81 -8.66
N ALA A 113 -4.53 -0.58 -7.38
CA ALA A 113 -4.37 0.74 -6.82
C ALA A 113 -3.05 0.87 -6.06
N ASN A 114 -2.26 1.88 -6.44
CA ASN A 114 -0.95 2.14 -5.86
C ASN A 114 -1.02 3.32 -4.90
N ALA A 115 -0.41 3.17 -3.73
CA ALA A 115 -0.29 4.27 -2.78
C ALA A 115 0.66 5.34 -3.34
N THR A 116 0.16 6.57 -3.45
CA THR A 116 0.92 7.73 -3.93
C THR A 116 1.35 8.67 -2.81
N ALA A 117 0.96 8.35 -1.58
CA ALA A 117 1.35 9.07 -0.38
C ALA A 117 1.24 8.12 0.82
N GLY A 118 2.03 8.39 1.86
CA GLY A 118 1.96 7.73 3.15
C GLY A 118 3.33 7.58 3.79
N THR A 119 3.34 7.15 5.05
CA THR A 119 4.56 6.82 5.79
C THR A 119 4.35 5.52 6.53
N VAL A 120 5.35 4.63 6.43
CA VAL A 120 5.45 3.41 7.22
C VAL A 120 6.32 3.68 8.44
N PHE A 121 5.84 3.23 9.60
CA PHE A 121 6.54 3.29 10.87
C PHE A 121 6.82 1.86 11.33
N ILE A 122 8.06 1.58 11.69
CA ILE A 122 8.48 0.26 12.18
C ILE A 122 9.10 0.42 13.56
N ASN A 123 8.51 -0.27 14.54
CA ASN A 123 9.04 -0.37 15.89
C ASN A 123 9.38 -1.84 16.19
N THR A 124 10.62 -2.12 16.58
CA THR A 124 11.05 -3.48 16.88
C THR A 124 11.21 -3.67 18.38
N SER A 125 10.60 -4.73 18.90
CA SER A 125 10.76 -5.19 20.28
C SER A 125 11.20 -6.66 20.32
N LEU A 126 11.69 -7.11 21.47
CA LEU A 126 11.96 -8.53 21.70
C LEU A 126 10.67 -9.21 22.18
N SER A 127 10.41 -10.44 21.73
CA SER A 127 9.31 -11.25 22.26
C SER A 127 9.52 -11.58 23.75
N GLU A 128 8.43 -11.90 24.46
CA GLU A 128 8.48 -12.19 25.90
C GLU A 128 9.40 -13.37 26.24
N ASP A 129 9.49 -14.37 25.35
CA ASP A 129 10.38 -15.53 25.49
C ASP A 129 11.84 -15.25 25.10
N GLY A 130 12.13 -14.06 24.55
CA GLY A 130 13.47 -13.63 24.15
C GLY A 130 14.01 -14.26 22.86
N ASN A 131 13.21 -15.07 22.15
CA ASN A 131 13.67 -15.87 21.02
C ASN A 131 13.43 -15.21 19.65
N ASN A 132 12.56 -14.20 19.58
CA ASN A 132 12.16 -13.56 18.34
C ASN A 132 12.15 -12.03 18.48
N PHE A 133 12.26 -11.35 17.35
CA PHE A 133 11.98 -9.92 17.25
C PHE A 133 10.58 -9.71 16.67
N LYS A 134 9.82 -8.82 17.30
CA LYS A 134 8.50 -8.37 16.84
C LYS A 134 8.66 -7.00 16.20
N HIS A 135 8.33 -6.90 14.92
CA HIS A 135 8.28 -5.66 14.16
C HIS A 135 6.83 -5.21 14.06
N GLU A 136 6.46 -4.21 14.86
CA GLU A 136 5.18 -3.52 14.76
C GLU A 136 5.23 -2.53 13.61
N ILE A 137 4.33 -2.69 12.64
CA ILE A 137 4.28 -1.91 11.40
C ILE A 137 2.99 -1.10 11.38
N GLN A 138 3.13 0.22 11.34
CA GLN A 138 2.01 1.15 11.28
C GLN A 138 2.09 2.01 10.02
N LEU A 139 0.93 2.46 9.54
CA LEU A 139 0.83 3.34 8.38
C LEU A 139 0.16 4.65 8.77
N SER A 140 0.54 5.74 8.11
CA SER A 140 -0.12 7.04 8.29
C SER A 140 -0.18 7.81 6.98
N GLY A 141 -1.27 8.56 6.78
CA GLY A 141 -1.44 9.44 5.62
C GLY A 141 -1.47 8.71 4.27
N VAL A 142 -1.88 7.44 4.26
CA VAL A 142 -1.93 6.63 3.04
C VAL A 142 -3.02 7.14 2.11
N SER A 143 -2.69 7.27 0.82
CA SER A 143 -3.66 7.57 -0.22
C SER A 143 -3.33 6.79 -1.48
N PHE A 144 -4.33 6.13 -2.05
CA PHE A 144 -4.17 5.34 -3.27
C PHE A 144 -4.73 6.07 -4.50
N ILE A 145 -4.16 5.73 -5.65
CA ILE A 145 -4.70 6.03 -6.98
C ILE A 145 -4.83 4.71 -7.73
N ASP A 146 -6.02 4.44 -8.28
CA ASP A 146 -6.24 3.27 -9.13
C ASP A 146 -5.85 3.52 -10.60
N GLN A 147 -5.91 2.47 -11.41
CA GLN A 147 -5.55 2.50 -12.83
C GLN A 147 -6.33 3.53 -13.67
N ASP A 148 -7.52 3.96 -13.22
CA ASP A 148 -8.35 4.96 -13.90
C ASP A 148 -8.04 6.39 -13.41
N GLY A 149 -7.03 6.55 -12.54
CA GLY A 149 -6.65 7.82 -11.94
C GLY A 149 -7.53 8.21 -10.74
N LYS A 150 -8.36 7.29 -10.25
CA LYS A 150 -9.33 7.56 -9.20
C LYS A 150 -8.69 7.46 -7.83
N ARG A 151 -8.97 8.44 -6.97
CA ARG A 151 -8.41 8.49 -5.61
C ARG A 151 -9.24 7.65 -4.64
N ILE A 152 -8.56 6.87 -3.80
CA ILE A 152 -9.14 6.17 -2.66
C ILE A 152 -8.55 6.79 -1.38
N THR A 153 -9.43 7.35 -0.54
CA THR A 153 -9.05 8.07 0.68
C THR A 153 -9.74 7.55 1.94
N ASP A 154 -10.78 6.72 1.81
CA ASP A 154 -11.42 6.04 2.95
C ASP A 154 -10.64 4.77 3.30
N VAL A 155 -9.49 4.99 3.94
CA VAL A 155 -8.49 3.95 4.22
C VAL A 155 -8.39 3.76 5.73
N ASN A 156 -8.85 2.60 6.23
CA ASN A 156 -8.66 2.22 7.62
C ASN A 156 -7.51 1.22 7.72
N LEU A 157 -6.27 1.74 7.61
CA LEU A 157 -5.03 0.95 7.54
C LEU A 157 -3.95 1.42 8.51
N ASN A 158 -4.30 2.09 9.61
CA ASN A 158 -3.30 2.64 10.52
C ASN A 158 -2.42 1.55 11.15
N ASP A 159 -2.96 0.34 11.28
CA ASP A 159 -2.26 -0.82 11.79
C ASP A 159 -2.05 -1.86 10.67
N PHE A 160 -0.81 -1.95 10.18
CA PHE A 160 -0.45 -3.03 9.26
C PHE A 160 -0.15 -4.33 10.01
N GLY A 161 0.05 -4.31 11.33
CA GLY A 161 0.21 -5.49 12.16
C GLY A 161 1.65 -5.79 12.54
N VAL A 162 1.87 -7.01 13.05
CA VAL A 162 3.15 -7.44 13.62
C VAL A 162 3.78 -8.53 12.77
N PHE A 163 4.99 -8.26 12.26
CA PHE A 163 5.82 -9.26 11.59
C PHE A 163 6.89 -9.77 12.58
N THR A 164 7.17 -11.07 12.58
CA THR A 164 8.11 -11.67 13.53
C THR A 164 9.28 -12.32 12.81
N THR A 165 10.50 -12.11 13.30
CA THR A 165 11.72 -12.77 12.82
C THR A 165 12.40 -13.53 13.95
N PRO A 166 13.07 -14.66 13.66
CA PRO A 166 13.88 -15.35 14.64
C PRO A 166 15.11 -14.52 15.00
N LYS A 167 15.55 -14.61 16.26
CA LYS A 167 16.76 -13.93 16.76
C LYS A 167 18.04 -14.46 16.14
#